data_AF-A0A9X3HS18-F1
#
_entry.id   AF-A0A9X3HS18-F1
#
_cell.length_a   1.000
_cell.length_b   1.000
_cell.length_c   1.000
_cell.angle_alpha   90.00
_cell.angle_beta   90.00
_cell.angle_gamma   90.00
#
_symmetry.space_group_name_H-M   'P 1'
#
loop_
_entity.id
_entity.type
_entity.pdbx_description
1 polymer ?
#
loop_
_entity_poly.entity_id
_entity_poly.type
_entity_poly.pdbx_seq_one_letter_code
_entity_poly.pdbx_strand_id
1 'polypeptide(L)'
;MKIECPHCQTDNDIEFAENIACKECEKSFKGFNFSKRKLVSASTALAVGLFGGYKVSGALEEERYPIEVEYAIVDTCINSAKNMVSVSWYESKRETCLCALAETEKSVPYSDYKSDQQLFLSNFKLNAKGCS
;
A
#
# COMPACT_ATOMS: atom_id res chain seq x y z
N MET A 1 -13.57 -28.31 34.20
CA MET A 1 -12.50 -27.63 33.41
C MET A 1 -11.20 -27.74 34.19
N LYS A 2 -10.04 -27.84 33.56
CA LYS A 2 -8.76 -27.92 34.27
C LYS A 2 -8.09 -26.55 34.37
N ILE A 3 -7.89 -26.07 35.59
CA ILE A 3 -7.13 -24.84 35.87
C ILE A 3 -5.87 -25.23 36.63
N GLU A 4 -4.73 -24.84 36.07
CA GLU A 4 -3.42 -24.97 36.69
C GLU A 4 -3.28 -23.91 37.81
N CYS A 5 -2.93 -24.34 39.01
CA CYS A 5 -2.68 -23.44 40.13
C CYS A 5 -1.43 -22.58 39.84
N PRO A 6 -1.50 -21.24 39.88
CA PRO A 6 -0.36 -20.37 39.55
C PRO A 6 0.77 -20.43 40.59
N HIS A 7 0.52 -21.01 41.76
CA HIS A 7 1.52 -21.13 42.83
C HIS A 7 2.25 -22.48 42.85
N CYS A 8 1.59 -23.57 42.44
CA CYS A 8 2.16 -24.92 42.51
C CYS A 8 2.11 -25.70 41.19
N GLN A 9 1.60 -25.11 40.11
CA GLN A 9 1.52 -25.69 38.77
C GLN A 9 0.73 -27.02 38.70
N THR A 10 -0.07 -27.32 39.72
CA THR A 10 -0.95 -28.49 39.74
C THR A 10 -2.25 -28.19 39.00
N ASP A 11 -2.65 -29.08 38.10
CA ASP A 11 -3.96 -29.03 37.45
C ASP A 11 -5.08 -29.36 38.45
N ASN A 12 -6.09 -28.50 38.50
CA ASN A 12 -7.28 -28.67 39.33
C ASN A 12 -8.52 -28.74 38.46
N ASP A 13 -9.39 -29.72 38.71
CA ASP A 13 -10.71 -29.78 38.08
C ASP A 13 -11.68 -28.83 38.78
N ILE A 14 -12.11 -27.80 38.05
CA ILE A 14 -13.14 -26.85 38.47
C ILE A 14 -14.46 -27.29 37.83
N GLU A 15 -15.34 -27.81 38.65
CA GLU A 15 -16.74 -28.17 38.31
C GLU A 15 -17.70 -26.97 38.45
N PHE A 16 -17.21 -25.83 38.94
CA PHE A 16 -18.02 -24.69 39.40
C PHE A 16 -18.77 -23.90 38.31
N ALA A 17 -18.59 -24.19 37.01
CA ALA A 17 -19.28 -23.44 35.95
C ALA A 17 -20.82 -23.56 36.03
N GLU A 18 -21.34 -24.61 36.67
CA GLU A 18 -22.78 -24.82 36.81
C GLU A 18 -23.44 -23.86 37.81
N ASN A 19 -22.70 -23.39 38.82
CA ASN A 19 -23.20 -22.55 39.91
C ASN A 19 -22.75 -21.08 39.84
N ILE A 20 -22.03 -20.70 38.79
CA ILE A 20 -21.62 -19.31 38.56
C ILE A 20 -22.62 -18.70 37.59
N ALA A 21 -23.25 -17.62 38.02
CA ALA A 21 -24.15 -16.80 37.22
C ALA A 21 -23.54 -15.41 36.99
N CYS A 22 -23.86 -14.79 35.86
CA CYS A 22 -23.49 -13.41 35.60
C CYS A 22 -24.21 -12.49 36.60
N LYS A 23 -23.49 -11.59 37.25
CA LYS A 23 -24.06 -10.66 38.25
C LYS A 23 -25.11 -9.71 37.65
N GLU A 24 -25.01 -9.38 36.37
CA GLU A 24 -25.92 -8.42 35.73
C GLU A 24 -27.14 -9.06 35.10
N CYS A 25 -26.99 -10.26 34.52
CA CYS A 25 -28.07 -10.91 33.77
C CYS A 25 -28.55 -12.24 34.37
N GLU A 26 -27.94 -12.67 35.49
CA GLU A 26 -28.27 -13.87 36.26
C GLU A 26 -28.22 -15.20 35.48
N LYS A 27 -27.77 -15.17 34.22
CA LYS A 27 -27.61 -16.36 33.40
C LYS A 27 -26.41 -17.18 33.87
N SER A 28 -26.61 -18.49 34.00
CA SER A 28 -25.56 -19.45 34.28
C SER A 28 -24.53 -19.50 33.15
N PHE A 29 -23.26 -19.70 33.50
CA PHE A 29 -22.19 -19.96 32.54
C PHE A 29 -22.07 -21.45 32.13
N LYS A 30 -23.07 -22.28 32.48
CA LYS A 30 -23.14 -23.69 32.07
C LYS A 30 -23.06 -23.82 30.54
N GLY A 31 -22.13 -24.65 30.06
CA GLY A 31 -21.89 -24.90 28.64
C GLY A 31 -20.88 -23.98 27.95
N PHE A 32 -20.37 -22.95 28.64
CA PHE A 32 -19.31 -22.08 28.11
C PHE A 32 -17.91 -22.60 28.47
N ASN A 33 -17.04 -22.69 27.47
CA ASN A 33 -15.63 -23.01 27.65
C ASN A 33 -14.81 -21.73 27.82
N PHE A 34 -14.26 -21.50 29.02
CA PHE A 34 -13.35 -20.39 29.28
C PHE A 34 -11.93 -20.79 28.89
N SER A 35 -11.49 -20.43 27.68
CA SER A 35 -10.09 -20.59 27.29
C SER A 35 -9.23 -19.47 27.88
N LYS A 36 -7.96 -19.77 28.23
CA LYS A 36 -6.97 -18.74 28.58
C LYS A 36 -6.95 -17.71 27.42
N ARG A 37 -7.23 -16.43 27.69
CA ARG A 37 -7.10 -15.36 26.68
C ARG A 37 -5.69 -15.46 26.10
N LYS A 38 -5.57 -15.83 24.81
CA LYS A 38 -4.30 -15.72 24.09
C LYS A 38 -4.02 -14.23 23.91
N LEU A 39 -3.34 -13.63 24.89
CA LEU A 39 -2.74 -12.31 24.72
C LEU A 39 -1.70 -12.46 23.61
N VAL A 40 -2.05 -12.01 22.41
CA VAL A 40 -1.08 -11.89 21.33
C VAL A 40 -0.05 -10.89 21.83
N SER A 41 1.20 -11.35 21.97
CA SER A 41 2.26 -10.46 22.46
C SER A 41 2.41 -9.28 21.50
N ALA A 42 2.78 -8.12 22.02
CA ALA A 42 3.09 -6.95 21.20
C ALA A 42 4.09 -7.29 20.10
N SER A 43 5.05 -8.18 20.39
CA SER A 43 6.04 -8.69 19.44
C SER A 43 5.42 -9.47 18.28
N THR A 44 4.44 -10.33 18.55
CA THR A 44 3.73 -11.09 17.51
C THR A 44 2.86 -10.17 16.65
N ALA A 45 2.18 -9.20 17.28
CA ALA A 45 1.42 -8.19 16.56
C ALA A 45 2.33 -7.31 15.68
N LEU A 46 3.52 -6.94 16.18
CA LEU A 46 4.52 -6.17 15.44
C LEU A 46 5.10 -6.96 14.27
N ALA A 47 5.37 -8.26 14.45
CA ALA A 47 5.83 -9.12 13.36
C ALA A 47 4.77 -9.23 12.26
N VAL A 48 3.51 -9.49 12.60
CA VAL A 48 2.42 -9.53 11.61
C VAL A 48 2.26 -8.17 10.92
N GLY A 49 2.38 -7.07 11.67
CA GLY A 49 2.36 -5.71 11.12
C GLY A 49 3.51 -5.42 10.15
N LEU A 50 4.74 -5.83 10.47
CA LEU A 50 5.91 -5.64 9.60
C LEU A 50 5.84 -6.51 8.35
N PHE A 51 5.58 -7.82 8.49
CA PHE A 51 5.54 -8.74 7.36
C PHE A 51 4.29 -8.56 6.48
N GLY A 52 3.14 -8.30 7.11
CA GLY A 52 1.89 -8.01 6.41
C GLY A 52 1.92 -6.63 5.77
N GLY A 53 2.35 -5.60 6.51
CA GLY A 53 2.48 -4.24 6.01
C GLY A 53 3.43 -4.15 4.82
N TYR A 54 4.63 -4.71 4.92
CA TYR A 54 5.63 -4.68 3.84
C TYR A 54 5.13 -5.31 2.52
N LYS A 55 4.44 -6.46 2.62
CA LYS A 55 3.89 -7.14 1.42
C LYS A 55 2.72 -6.38 0.80
N VAL A 56 1.92 -5.70 1.61
CA VAL A 56 0.81 -4.90 1.12
C VAL A 56 1.32 -3.60 0.51
N SER A 57 2.33 -2.95 1.10
CA SER A 57 2.96 -1.75 0.55
C SER A 57 3.54 -1.97 -0.85
N GLY A 58 4.31 -3.04 -1.06
CA GLY A 58 4.90 -3.32 -2.37
C GLY A 58 3.91 -3.78 -3.45
N ALA A 59 2.68 -4.17 -3.07
CA ALA A 59 1.60 -4.49 -4.01
C ALA A 59 0.66 -3.29 -4.28
N LEU A 60 0.72 -2.25 -3.44
CA LEU A 60 -0.07 -1.02 -3.55
C LEU A 60 0.76 0.17 -4.07
N GLU A 61 2.08 0.05 -4.17
CA GLU A 61 2.89 0.99 -4.95
C GLU A 61 2.55 0.79 -6.43
N GLU A 62 1.72 1.70 -6.97
CA GLU A 62 1.62 1.89 -8.42
C GLU A 62 3.04 1.94 -8.98
N GLU A 63 3.34 1.05 -9.93
CA GLU A 63 4.68 0.92 -10.52
C GLU A 63 5.04 2.27 -11.15
N ARG A 64 5.80 3.09 -10.43
CA ARG A 64 6.26 4.40 -10.91
C ARG A 64 7.17 4.20 -12.11
N TYR A 65 7.20 5.20 -12.97
CA TYR A 65 8.14 5.19 -14.08
C TYR A 65 9.56 5.23 -13.50
N PRO A 66 10.47 4.34 -13.92
CA PRO A 66 11.87 4.43 -13.53
C PRO A 66 12.44 5.78 -13.97
N ILE A 67 13.32 6.36 -13.17
CA ILE A 67 13.87 7.71 -13.45
C ILE A 67 14.59 7.77 -14.79
N GLU A 68 15.19 6.65 -15.23
CA GLU A 68 15.84 6.53 -16.53
C GLU A 68 14.82 6.66 -17.68
N VAL A 69 13.60 6.17 -17.47
CA VAL A 69 12.49 6.25 -18.43
C VAL A 69 11.90 7.67 -18.43
N GLU A 70 11.62 8.23 -17.25
CA GLU A 70 11.15 9.62 -17.11
C GLU A 70 12.11 10.59 -17.81
N TYR A 71 13.41 10.44 -17.55
CA TYR A 71 14.46 11.23 -18.19
C TYR A 71 14.47 11.05 -19.71
N ALA A 72 14.43 9.81 -20.21
CA ALA A 72 14.47 9.55 -21.65
C ALA A 72 13.26 10.15 -22.39
N ILE A 73 12.07 10.11 -21.78
CA ILE A 73 10.86 10.72 -22.34
C ILE A 73 11.00 12.25 -22.40
N VAL A 74 11.42 12.88 -21.30
CA VAL A 74 11.58 14.33 -21.23
C VAL A 74 12.67 14.81 -22.18
N ASP A 75 13.81 14.12 -22.22
CA ASP A 75 14.92 14.43 -23.13
C ASP A 75 14.48 14.36 -24.59
N THR A 76 13.79 13.27 -24.98
CA THR A 76 13.24 13.10 -26.33
C THR A 76 12.24 14.20 -26.68
N CYS A 77 11.37 14.58 -25.73
CA CYS A 77 10.40 15.64 -25.91
C CYS A 77 11.10 16.98 -26.16
N ILE A 78 12.05 17.37 -25.32
CA ILE A 78 12.78 18.64 -25.40
C ILE A 78 13.62 18.70 -26.68
N ASN A 79 14.36 17.63 -26.99
CA ASN A 79 15.30 17.56 -28.12
C ASN A 79 14.64 17.14 -29.45
N SER A 80 13.31 17.14 -29.53
CA SER A 80 12.60 16.82 -30.79
C SER A 80 12.76 17.87 -31.91
N ALA A 81 13.32 19.05 -31.63
CA ALA A 81 13.59 20.06 -32.65
C ALA A 81 14.84 19.71 -33.46
N LYS A 82 14.74 19.79 -34.79
CA LYS A 82 15.88 19.49 -35.70
C LYS A 82 16.88 20.64 -35.86
N ASN A 83 16.52 21.83 -35.40
CA ASN A 83 17.30 23.06 -35.57
C ASN A 83 17.69 23.63 -34.21
N MET A 84 18.71 24.50 -34.20
CA MET A 84 19.08 25.27 -33.02
C MET A 84 17.93 26.19 -32.61
N VAL A 85 17.69 26.26 -31.30
CA VAL A 85 16.61 27.05 -30.68
C VAL A 85 17.18 28.04 -29.67
N SER A 86 16.41 29.07 -29.32
CA SER A 86 16.83 29.99 -28.24
C SER A 86 16.78 29.28 -26.89
N VAL A 87 17.58 29.78 -25.94
CA VAL A 87 17.57 29.29 -24.54
C VAL A 87 16.17 29.39 -23.95
N SER A 88 15.49 30.53 -24.12
CA SER A 88 14.12 30.73 -23.62
C SER A 88 13.11 29.73 -24.17
N TRP A 89 13.23 29.37 -25.46
CA TRP A 89 12.36 28.37 -26.06
C TRP A 89 12.66 26.97 -25.53
N TYR A 90 13.93 26.64 -25.34
CA TYR A 90 14.34 25.37 -24.74
C TYR A 90 13.81 25.23 -23.31
N GLU A 91 13.90 26.29 -22.50
CA GLU A 91 13.41 26.31 -21.12
C GLU A 91 11.88 26.17 -21.06
N SER A 92 11.15 26.92 -21.89
CA SER A 92 9.70 26.81 -21.99
C SER A 92 9.27 25.40 -22.43
N LYS A 93 9.96 24.82 -23.41
CA LYS A 93 9.68 23.46 -23.87
C LYS A 93 9.95 22.42 -22.80
N ARG A 94 11.02 22.58 -22.00
CA ARG A 94 11.31 21.73 -20.85
C ARG A 94 10.15 21.75 -19.85
N GLU A 95 9.61 22.92 -19.53
CA GLU A 95 8.45 23.03 -18.64
C GLU A 95 7.22 22.33 -19.20
N THR A 96 6.92 22.53 -20.50
CA THR A 96 5.82 21.82 -21.17
C THR A 96 6.01 20.30 -21.15
N CYS A 97 7.21 19.80 -21.42
CA CYS A 97 7.51 18.36 -21.42
C CYS A 97 7.39 17.74 -20.01
N LEU A 98 7.86 18.43 -18.98
CA LEU A 98 7.73 17.98 -17.59
C LEU A 98 6.26 17.96 -17.15
N CYS A 99 5.50 19.00 -17.48
CA CYS A 99 4.06 19.07 -17.22
C CYS A 99 3.31 17.93 -17.94
N ALA A 100 3.60 17.72 -19.23
CA ALA A 100 2.98 16.67 -20.02
C ALA A 100 3.24 15.27 -19.44
N LEU A 101 4.48 14.99 -19.01
CA LEU A 101 4.81 13.72 -18.36
C LEU A 101 4.04 13.55 -17.05
N ALA A 102 4.08 14.55 -16.17
CA ALA A 102 3.42 14.50 -14.87
C ALA A 102 1.90 14.31 -14.98
N GLU A 103 1.24 14.94 -15.96
CA GLU A 103 -0.20 14.70 -16.20
C GLU A 103 -0.48 13.33 -16.84
N THR A 104 0.44 12.81 -17.65
CA THR A 104 0.28 11.50 -18.29
C THR A 104 0.43 10.36 -17.30
N GLU A 105 1.37 10.47 -16.36
CA GLU A 105 1.58 9.45 -15.32
C GLU A 105 0.39 9.28 -14.39
N LYS A 106 -0.47 10.31 -14.26
CA LYS A 106 -1.72 10.22 -13.48
C LYS A 106 -2.78 9.33 -14.13
N SER A 107 -2.74 9.16 -15.46
CA SER A 107 -3.77 8.42 -16.21
C SER A 107 -3.22 7.20 -16.95
N VAL A 108 -1.92 7.12 -17.16
CA VAL A 108 -1.24 6.02 -17.86
C VAL A 108 -0.20 5.39 -16.93
N PRO A 109 -0.51 4.28 -16.26
CA PRO A 109 0.43 3.59 -15.40
C PRO A 109 1.59 3.01 -16.22
N TYR A 110 2.72 2.74 -15.57
CA TYR A 110 3.92 2.26 -16.26
C TYR A 110 3.72 0.91 -16.99
N SER A 111 2.84 0.05 -16.47
CA SER A 111 2.41 -1.18 -17.16
C SER A 111 1.83 -0.92 -18.55
N ASP A 112 1.05 0.16 -18.66
CA ASP A 112 0.35 0.52 -19.89
C ASP A 112 1.29 1.24 -20.84
N TYR A 113 2.23 2.05 -20.33
CA TYR A 113 3.35 2.55 -21.13
C TYR A 113 4.16 1.42 -21.79
N LYS A 114 4.42 0.34 -21.04
CA LYS A 114 5.17 -0.83 -21.54
C LYS A 114 4.38 -1.64 -22.58
N SER A 115 3.06 -1.72 -22.46
CA SER A 115 2.22 -2.61 -23.27
C SER A 115 1.45 -1.92 -24.40
N ASP A 116 1.12 -0.63 -24.24
CA ASP A 116 0.39 0.19 -25.20
C ASP A 116 1.04 1.58 -25.36
N GLN A 117 2.04 1.64 -26.25
CA GLN A 117 2.71 2.89 -26.59
C GLN A 117 1.77 3.92 -27.24
N GLN A 118 0.69 3.50 -27.91
CA GLN A 118 -0.22 4.46 -28.55
C GLN A 118 -1.09 5.17 -27.52
N LEU A 119 -1.53 4.46 -26.49
CA LEU A 119 -2.21 5.05 -25.34
C LEU A 119 -1.32 6.10 -24.67
N PHE A 120 -0.06 5.79 -24.40
CA PHE A 120 0.88 6.76 -23.85
C PHE A 120 1.07 7.98 -24.77
N LEU A 121 1.39 7.75 -26.05
CA LEU A 121 1.70 8.84 -26.98
C LEU A 121 0.49 9.77 -27.22
N SER A 122 -0.72 9.24 -27.23
CA SER A 122 -1.93 10.04 -27.40
C SER A 122 -2.23 10.90 -26.18
N ASN A 123 -2.14 10.34 -24.96
CA ASN A 123 -2.28 11.09 -23.72
C ASN A 123 -1.17 12.14 -23.56
N PHE A 124 0.08 11.76 -23.80
CA PHE A 124 1.23 12.67 -23.69
C PHE A 124 1.10 13.88 -24.62
N LYS A 125 0.70 13.67 -25.89
CA LYS A 125 0.47 14.76 -26.84
C LYS A 125 -0.71 15.64 -26.46
N LEU A 126 -1.76 15.06 -25.88
CA LEU A 126 -2.93 15.81 -25.42
C LEU A 126 -2.56 16.68 -24.22
N ASN A 127 -1.88 16.12 -23.23
CA ASN A 127 -1.42 16.84 -22.05
C ASN A 127 -0.40 17.92 -22.41
N ALA A 128 0.52 17.66 -23.34
CA ALA A 128 1.46 18.67 -23.84
C ALA A 128 0.78 19.91 -24.44
N LYS A 129 -0.37 19.76 -25.09
CA LYS A 129 -1.16 20.91 -25.59
C LYS A 129 -1.85 21.69 -24.47
N GLY A 130 -2.20 21.02 -23.37
CA GLY A 130 -2.76 21.68 -22.18
C GLY A 130 -1.71 22.41 -21.36
N CYS A 131 -0.45 22.03 -21.50
CA CYS A 131 0.70 22.58 -20.77
C CYS A 131 1.47 23.68 -21.54
N SER A 132 1.02 24.09 -22.74
CA SER A 132 1.67 25.11 -23.59
C SER A 132 0.93 26.43 -23.60
#